data_AF-A0A6G1WYC8-F1
#
_entry.id   AF-A0A6G1WYC8-F1
#
_cell.length_a   1.000
_cell.length_b   1.000
_cell.length_c   1.000
_cell.angle_alpha   90.00
_cell.angle_beta   90.00
_cell.angle_gamma   90.00
#
_symmetry.space_group_name_H-M   'P 1'
#
loop_
_entity.id
_entity.type
_entity.pdbx_description
1 polymer ?
#
loop_
_entity_poly.entity_id
_entity_poly.type
_entity_poly.pdbx_seq_one_letter_code
_entity_poly.pdbx_strand_id
1 'polypeptide(L)'
;MSKSQINKRASAPTLAVFTIFVILCSSVAIVTFQSSEEREASTIILKSAADVIRATASQVESELNSTLESSIAAAMYDVGLKGGTRENVENYIREYMNAHIYDINASSRSTLKVVVPLCDENSLTIEWLPNGGIRARGYLDASFEHVMGPRAFGLSLRTMSRPRFERIKHVAELSAVLVAGEKNLAELERALNENYACEGLAVELKDENGIVSVTVQDIFGAQGVLVP
;
A
#
# COMPACT_ATOMS: atom_id res chain seq x y z
N MET A 1 9.85 -43.74 -80.82
CA MET A 1 8.92 -43.31 -79.74
C MET A 1 8.52 -41.87 -79.99
N SER A 2 7.21 -41.59 -80.02
CA SER A 2 6.67 -40.24 -80.28
C SER A 2 6.99 -39.29 -79.11
N LYS A 3 7.34 -38.03 -79.41
CA LYS A 3 7.58 -36.95 -78.43
C LYS A 3 6.46 -36.83 -77.38
N SER A 4 5.23 -37.24 -77.68
CA SER A 4 4.10 -37.19 -76.74
C SER A 4 4.18 -38.24 -75.61
N GLN A 5 4.82 -39.39 -75.83
CA GLN A 5 5.00 -40.40 -74.78
C GLN A 5 6.16 -40.09 -73.83
N ILE A 6 7.17 -39.36 -74.31
CA ILE A 6 8.29 -38.87 -73.50
C ILE A 6 7.80 -37.77 -72.55
N ASN A 7 6.95 -36.84 -73.03
CA ASN A 7 6.33 -35.81 -72.20
C ASN A 7 5.35 -36.37 -71.14
N LYS A 8 4.57 -37.40 -71.46
CA LYS A 8 3.68 -38.07 -70.48
C LYS A 8 4.43 -38.85 -69.40
N ARG A 9 5.59 -39.43 -69.72
CA ARG A 9 6.43 -40.14 -68.72
C ARG A 9 7.23 -39.18 -67.84
N ALA A 10 7.56 -37.98 -68.32
CA ALA A 10 8.20 -36.94 -67.53
C ALA A 10 7.23 -36.16 -66.63
N SER A 11 5.93 -36.09 -66.99
CA SER A 11 4.92 -35.31 -66.23
C SER A 11 4.47 -35.96 -64.91
N ALA A 12 4.43 -37.29 -64.83
CA ALA A 12 4.03 -38.00 -63.61
C ALA A 12 5.04 -37.85 -62.45
N PRO A 13 6.36 -38.04 -62.63
CA PRO A 13 7.34 -37.85 -61.57
C PRO A 13 7.50 -36.36 -61.17
N THR A 14 7.39 -35.42 -62.11
CA THR A 14 7.40 -33.98 -61.78
C THR A 14 6.16 -33.57 -60.99
N LEU A 15 4.98 -34.11 -61.34
CA LEU A 15 3.76 -33.91 -60.57
C LEU A 15 3.91 -34.51 -59.16
N ALA A 16 4.46 -35.72 -59.03
CA ALA A 16 4.68 -36.35 -57.73
C ALA A 16 5.64 -35.53 -56.83
N VAL A 17 6.74 -35.03 -57.38
CA VAL A 17 7.68 -34.14 -56.65
C VAL A 17 6.99 -32.84 -56.25
N PHE A 18 6.20 -32.25 -57.13
CA PHE A 18 5.44 -31.04 -56.81
C PHE A 18 4.39 -31.30 -55.72
N THR A 19 3.66 -32.41 -55.76
CA THR A 19 2.70 -32.78 -54.71
C THR A 19 3.39 -33.01 -53.37
N ILE A 20 4.52 -33.72 -53.35
CA ILE A 20 5.33 -33.89 -52.13
C ILE A 20 5.82 -32.54 -51.60
N PHE A 21 6.29 -31.66 -52.48
CA PHE A 21 6.74 -30.33 -52.10
C PHE A 21 5.60 -29.49 -51.50
N VAL A 22 4.41 -29.51 -52.10
CA VAL A 22 3.23 -28.82 -51.56
C VAL A 22 2.84 -29.36 -50.19
N ILE A 23 2.82 -30.69 -50.01
CA ILE A 23 2.51 -31.32 -48.72
C ILE A 23 3.53 -30.92 -47.65
N LEU A 24 4.83 -30.91 -47.99
CA LEU A 24 5.89 -30.48 -47.08
C LEU A 24 5.77 -29.00 -46.71
N CYS A 25 5.54 -28.12 -47.69
CA CYS A 25 5.32 -26.69 -47.45
C CYS A 25 4.09 -26.44 -46.58
N SER A 26 2.97 -27.13 -46.82
CA SER A 26 1.78 -27.05 -45.97
C SER A 26 2.05 -27.54 -44.55
N SER A 27 2.80 -28.62 -44.39
CA SER A 27 3.18 -29.14 -43.06
C SER A 27 4.06 -28.15 -42.30
N VAL A 28 5.07 -27.57 -42.96
CA VAL A 28 5.92 -26.52 -42.36
C VAL A 28 5.09 -25.29 -41.99
N ALA A 29 4.17 -24.86 -42.85
CA ALA A 29 3.30 -23.73 -42.57
C ALA A 29 2.41 -23.99 -41.34
N ILE A 30 1.77 -25.17 -41.24
CA ILE A 30 0.94 -25.53 -40.09
C ILE A 30 1.74 -25.51 -38.79
N VAL A 31 2.92 -26.15 -38.77
CA VAL A 31 3.79 -26.17 -37.59
C VAL A 31 4.22 -24.76 -37.21
N THR A 32 4.53 -23.92 -38.21
CA THR A 32 4.92 -22.52 -37.96
C THR A 32 3.77 -21.73 -37.35
N PHE A 33 2.55 -21.85 -37.88
CA PHE A 33 1.36 -21.19 -37.33
C PHE A 33 1.04 -21.65 -35.90
N GLN A 34 1.03 -22.96 -35.65
CA GLN A 34 0.80 -23.51 -34.31
C GLN A 34 1.85 -23.00 -33.30
N SER A 35 3.12 -23.01 -33.68
CA SER A 35 4.19 -22.48 -32.83
C SER A 35 4.06 -20.97 -32.57
N SER A 36 3.49 -20.21 -33.51
CA SER A 36 3.24 -18.78 -33.34
C SER A 36 2.08 -18.53 -32.38
N GLU A 37 0.97 -19.26 -32.53
CA GLU A 37 -0.19 -19.17 -31.63
C GLU A 37 0.19 -19.56 -30.19
N GLU A 38 0.98 -20.63 -30.02
CA GLU A 38 1.48 -21.05 -28.70
C GLU A 38 2.35 -19.97 -28.04
N ARG A 39 3.21 -19.30 -28.81
CA ARG A 39 4.03 -18.18 -28.31
C ARG A 39 3.18 -16.99 -27.92
N GLU A 40 2.17 -16.65 -28.72
CA GLU A 40 1.26 -15.54 -28.43
C GLU A 40 0.47 -15.81 -27.15
N ALA A 41 -0.13 -17.01 -27.02
CA ALA A 41 -0.85 -17.44 -25.82
C ALA A 41 0.05 -17.42 -24.57
N SER A 42 1.28 -17.93 -24.69
CA SER A 42 2.26 -17.90 -23.59
C SER A 42 2.61 -16.48 -23.17
N THR A 43 2.75 -15.56 -24.14
CA THR A 43 3.03 -14.15 -23.88
C THR A 43 1.86 -13.48 -23.15
N ILE A 44 0.62 -13.76 -23.55
CA ILE A 44 -0.58 -13.26 -22.90
C ILE A 44 -0.67 -13.75 -21.45
N ILE A 45 -0.40 -15.04 -21.21
CA ILE A 45 -0.41 -15.64 -19.87
C ILE A 45 0.65 -14.99 -18.98
N LEU A 46 1.89 -14.82 -19.48
CA LEU A 46 2.97 -14.18 -18.73
C LEU A 46 2.65 -12.72 -18.39
N LYS A 47 2.07 -11.98 -19.34
CA LYS A 47 1.64 -10.60 -19.11
C LYS A 47 0.55 -10.52 -18.05
N SER A 48 -0.46 -11.39 -18.13
CA SER A 48 -1.53 -11.48 -17.14
C SER A 48 -0.98 -11.80 -15.75
N ALA A 49 -0.06 -12.76 -15.63
CA ALA A 49 0.62 -13.08 -14.38
C ALA A 49 1.40 -11.88 -13.81
N ALA A 50 2.10 -11.12 -14.66
CA ALA A 50 2.81 -9.92 -14.23
C ALA A 50 1.86 -8.80 -13.76
N ASP A 51 0.71 -8.62 -14.42
CA ASP A 51 -0.31 -7.65 -14.02
C ASP A 51 -0.97 -8.04 -12.69
N VAL A 52 -1.22 -9.34 -12.47
CA VAL A 52 -1.71 -9.88 -11.19
C VAL A 52 -0.73 -9.62 -10.05
N ILE A 53 0.57 -9.83 -10.27
CA ILE A 53 1.60 -9.48 -9.27
C ILE A 53 1.58 -7.99 -8.96
N ARG A 54 1.57 -7.14 -9.99
CA ARG A 54 1.60 -5.69 -9.81
C ARG A 54 0.39 -5.21 -9.02
N ALA A 55 -0.80 -5.69 -9.38
CA ALA A 55 -2.03 -5.37 -8.67
C ALA A 55 -1.98 -5.83 -7.20
N THR A 56 -1.48 -7.05 -6.95
CA THR A 56 -1.37 -7.57 -5.58
C THR A 56 -0.34 -6.79 -4.76
N ALA A 57 0.82 -6.46 -5.34
CA ALA A 57 1.84 -5.67 -4.66
C ALA A 57 1.32 -4.27 -4.31
N SER A 58 0.66 -3.59 -5.25
CA SER A 58 0.05 -2.28 -5.00
C SER A 58 -1.08 -2.34 -3.97
N GLN A 59 -1.87 -3.42 -3.96
CA GLN A 59 -2.90 -3.63 -2.94
C GLN A 59 -2.28 -3.77 -1.55
N VAL A 60 -1.29 -4.66 -1.40
CA VAL A 60 -0.61 -4.89 -0.12
C VAL A 60 0.11 -3.62 0.34
N GLU A 61 0.74 -2.88 -0.57
CA GLU A 61 1.37 -1.58 -0.26
C GLU A 61 0.35 -0.58 0.27
N SER A 62 -0.80 -0.43 -0.41
CA SER A 62 -1.88 0.47 0.01
C SER A 62 -2.45 0.08 1.37
N GLU A 63 -2.70 -1.20 1.57
CA GLU A 63 -3.21 -1.78 2.82
C GLU A 63 -2.25 -1.55 3.99
N LEU A 64 -0.95 -1.79 3.80
CA LEU A 64 0.06 -1.52 4.82
C LEU A 64 0.20 -0.03 5.12
N ASN A 65 0.08 0.85 4.13
CA ASN A 65 0.13 2.30 4.37
C ASN A 65 -1.10 2.81 5.13
N SER A 66 -2.29 2.30 4.79
CA SER A 66 -3.51 2.60 5.53
C SER A 66 -3.47 2.04 6.97
N THR A 67 -2.91 0.85 7.14
CA THR A 67 -2.67 0.25 8.45
C THR A 67 -1.67 1.07 9.25
N LEU A 68 -0.59 1.55 8.63
CA LEU A 68 0.40 2.39 9.29
C LEU A 68 -0.22 3.70 9.78
N GLU A 69 -1.04 4.37 8.96
CA GLU A 69 -1.78 5.58 9.36
C GLU A 69 -2.69 5.30 10.57
N SER A 70 -3.46 4.21 10.51
CA SER A 70 -4.37 3.81 11.58
C SER A 70 -3.62 3.44 12.87
N SER A 71 -2.49 2.74 12.74
CA SER A 71 -1.65 2.33 13.87
C SER A 71 -1.05 3.54 14.58
N ILE A 72 -0.65 4.59 13.86
CA ILE A 72 -0.16 5.82 14.48
C ILE A 72 -1.27 6.51 15.25
N ALA A 73 -2.47 6.62 14.67
CA ALA A 73 -3.60 7.22 15.37
C ALA A 73 -3.99 6.45 16.63
N ALA A 74 -4.06 5.12 16.55
CA ALA A 74 -4.36 4.24 17.67
C ALA A 74 -3.27 4.30 18.76
N ALA A 75 -2.00 4.17 18.39
CA ALA A 75 -0.87 4.24 19.31
C ALA A 75 -0.88 5.56 20.09
N MET A 76 -1.10 6.67 19.39
CA MET A 76 -1.10 7.99 20.01
C MET A 76 -2.28 8.20 20.95
N TYR A 77 -3.46 7.69 20.61
CA TYR A 77 -4.63 7.72 21.50
C TYR A 77 -4.39 6.86 22.75
N ASP A 78 -4.05 5.58 22.56
CA ASP A 78 -3.91 4.61 23.65
C ASP A 78 -2.74 4.94 24.58
N VAL A 79 -1.59 5.29 24.03
CA VAL A 79 -0.40 5.65 24.82
C VAL A 79 -0.58 7.04 25.43
N GLY A 80 -1.19 7.99 24.71
CA GLY A 80 -1.50 9.32 25.21
C GLY A 80 -2.43 9.29 26.42
N LEU A 81 -3.52 8.52 26.36
CA LEU A 81 -4.45 8.32 27.49
C LEU A 81 -3.76 7.75 28.74
N LYS A 82 -2.74 6.91 28.55
CA LYS A 82 -2.00 6.25 29.64
C LYS A 82 -0.79 7.06 30.11
N GLY A 83 -0.54 8.24 29.54
CA GLY A 83 0.62 9.07 29.87
C GLY A 83 1.96 8.47 29.46
N GLY A 84 1.98 7.59 28.45
CA GLY A 84 3.20 6.91 28.00
C GLY A 84 4.17 7.81 27.23
N THR A 85 5.28 7.21 26.81
CA THR A 85 6.41 7.90 26.14
C THR A 85 6.38 7.74 24.63
N ARG A 86 7.26 8.48 23.92
CA ARG A 86 7.47 8.32 22.48
C ARG A 86 7.86 6.89 22.10
N GLU A 87 8.70 6.25 22.89
CA GLU A 87 9.13 4.86 22.68
C GLU A 87 7.94 3.89 22.78
N ASN A 88 7.00 4.13 23.69
CA ASN A 88 5.77 3.34 23.79
C ASN A 88 4.90 3.48 22.53
N VAL A 89 4.80 4.68 21.96
CA VAL A 89 4.07 4.92 20.70
C VAL A 89 4.74 4.17 19.55
N GLU A 90 6.06 4.28 19.42
CA GLU A 90 6.81 3.60 18.35
C GLU A 90 6.72 2.09 18.43
N ASN A 91 6.82 1.51 19.63
CA ASN A 91 6.68 0.07 19.83
C ASN A 91 5.26 -0.40 19.48
N TYR A 92 4.23 0.33 19.90
CA TYR A 92 2.84 0.00 19.54
C TYR A 92 2.64 0.01 18.02
N ILE A 93 3.16 1.03 17.32
CA ILE A 93 3.09 1.11 15.86
C ILE A 93 3.72 -0.13 15.21
N ARG A 94 4.93 -0.51 15.64
CA ARG A 94 5.63 -1.69 15.11
C ARG A 94 4.88 -2.98 15.40
N GLU A 95 4.39 -3.16 16.62
CA GLU A 95 3.60 -4.34 17.02
C GLU A 95 2.33 -4.48 16.18
N TYR A 96 1.58 -3.38 16.00
CA TYR A 96 0.36 -3.37 15.21
C TYR A 96 0.64 -3.69 13.72
N MET A 97 1.68 -3.08 13.15
CA MET A 97 2.12 -3.38 11.78
C MET A 97 2.52 -4.85 11.61
N ASN A 98 3.27 -5.39 12.58
CA ASN A 98 3.76 -6.77 12.54
C ASN A 98 2.63 -7.79 12.67
N ALA A 99 1.60 -7.50 13.47
CA ALA A 99 0.39 -8.31 13.52
C ALA A 99 -0.30 -8.37 12.16
N HIS A 100 -0.43 -7.24 11.48
CA HIS A 100 -1.07 -7.21 10.16
C HIS A 100 -0.22 -7.87 9.06
N ILE A 101 1.11 -7.70 9.10
CA ILE A 101 2.04 -8.40 8.21
C ILE A 101 1.94 -9.92 8.41
N TYR A 102 1.78 -10.38 9.65
CA TYR A 102 1.57 -11.80 9.94
C TYR A 102 0.32 -12.33 9.23
N ASP A 103 -0.79 -11.59 9.25
CA ASP A 103 -2.04 -11.97 8.57
C ASP A 103 -1.89 -12.00 7.04
N ILE A 104 -1.17 -11.03 6.45
CA ILE A 104 -0.86 -10.99 5.02
C ILE A 104 -0.09 -12.23 4.58
N ASN A 105 0.89 -12.65 5.38
CA ASN A 105 1.73 -13.83 5.14
C ASN A 105 0.97 -15.14 5.39
N ALA A 106 0.06 -15.17 6.37
CA ALA A 106 -0.78 -16.34 6.66
C ALA A 106 -1.85 -16.59 5.57
N SER A 107 -2.23 -15.53 4.84
CA SER A 107 -3.24 -15.60 3.79
C SER A 107 -2.73 -16.39 2.56
N SER A 108 -3.23 -17.61 2.39
CA SER A 108 -2.92 -18.44 1.23
C SER A 108 -3.53 -17.86 -0.05
N ARG A 109 -2.72 -17.76 -1.11
CA ARG A 109 -3.15 -17.35 -2.45
C ARG A 109 -2.85 -18.48 -3.42
N SER A 110 -3.80 -18.80 -4.30
CA SER A 110 -3.74 -20.01 -5.14
C SER A 110 -2.62 -19.98 -6.20
N THR A 111 -2.31 -18.79 -6.72
CA THR A 111 -1.34 -18.62 -7.82
C THR A 111 -0.14 -17.74 -7.46
N LEU A 112 -0.10 -17.24 -6.22
CA LEU A 112 0.88 -16.26 -5.77
C LEU A 112 1.49 -16.67 -4.43
N LYS A 113 2.81 -16.58 -4.34
CA LYS A 113 3.54 -16.60 -3.08
C LYS A 113 3.87 -15.15 -2.72
N VAL A 114 3.41 -14.73 -1.55
CA VAL A 114 3.67 -13.39 -1.00
C VAL A 114 4.45 -13.58 0.30
N VAL A 115 5.56 -12.87 0.44
CA VAL A 115 6.36 -12.83 1.67
C VAL A 115 6.68 -11.39 1.98
N VAL A 116 6.19 -10.90 3.10
CA VAL A 116 6.46 -9.56 3.61
C VAL A 116 7.26 -9.69 4.92
N PRO A 117 8.48 -9.11 5.02
CA PRO A 117 9.24 -9.13 6.26
C PRO A 117 8.57 -8.28 7.34
N LEU A 118 8.76 -8.64 8.60
CA LEU A 118 8.31 -7.84 9.75
C LEU A 118 9.05 -6.50 9.79
N CYS A 119 8.36 -5.47 10.27
CA CYS A 119 8.92 -4.17 10.58
C CYS A 119 9.85 -4.25 11.80
N ASP A 120 11.02 -3.63 11.66
CA ASP A 120 12.03 -3.39 12.67
C ASP A 120 12.49 -1.91 12.59
N GLU A 121 13.49 -1.55 13.40
CA GLU A 121 14.02 -0.17 13.43
C GLU A 121 14.70 0.25 12.11
N ASN A 122 15.18 -0.70 11.32
CA ASN A 122 15.89 -0.43 10.07
C ASN A 122 14.94 -0.30 8.87
N SER A 123 13.81 -1.00 8.92
CA SER A 123 12.81 -1.04 7.85
C SER A 123 11.71 0.00 8.02
N LEU A 124 11.43 0.45 9.25
CA LEU A 124 10.45 1.49 9.56
C LEU A 124 11.05 2.58 10.47
N THR A 125 11.30 3.74 9.89
CA THR A 125 11.74 4.94 10.60
C THR A 125 10.54 5.80 11.00
N ILE A 126 10.47 6.18 12.27
CA ILE A 126 9.45 7.07 12.83
C ILE A 126 10.12 8.38 13.24
N GLU A 127 9.69 9.49 12.63
CA GLU A 127 10.21 10.83 12.87
C GLU A 127 9.14 11.67 13.59
N TRP A 128 9.51 12.21 14.76
CA TRP A 128 8.70 13.18 15.50
C TRP A 128 8.95 14.58 14.97
N LEU A 129 7.92 15.19 14.41
CA LEU A 129 8.00 16.51 13.82
C LEU A 129 7.94 17.60 14.90
N PRO A 130 8.53 18.79 14.67
CA PRO A 130 8.48 19.90 15.63
C PRO A 130 7.06 20.39 15.95
N ASN A 131 6.10 20.13 15.08
CA ASN A 131 4.69 20.45 15.30
C ASN A 131 3.96 19.42 16.18
N GLY A 132 4.65 18.38 16.66
CA GLY A 132 4.07 17.33 17.51
C GLY A 132 3.38 16.19 16.75
N GLY A 133 3.47 16.16 15.42
CA GLY A 133 2.98 15.06 14.58
C GLY A 133 4.05 13.99 14.33
N ILE A 134 3.62 12.83 13.83
CA ILE A 134 4.53 11.74 13.40
C ILE A 134 4.58 11.68 11.88
N ARG A 135 5.79 11.46 11.36
CA ARG A 135 6.03 11.00 10.00
C ARG A 135 6.69 9.62 10.05
N ALA A 136 6.11 8.64 9.37
CA ALA A 136 6.70 7.31 9.26
C ALA A 136 7.10 7.03 7.81
N ARG A 137 8.30 6.48 7.63
CA ARG A 137 8.85 6.11 6.32
C ARG A 137 9.59 4.79 6.44
N GLY A 138 9.48 3.95 5.43
CA GLY A 138 10.11 2.64 5.46
C GLY A 138 10.14 1.98 4.10
N TYR A 139 10.90 0.90 4.04
CA TYR A 139 10.95 0.01 2.90
C TYR A 139 11.01 -1.43 3.41
N LEU A 140 10.10 -2.26 2.94
CA LEU A 140 10.08 -3.68 3.23
C LEU A 140 10.59 -4.44 2.02
N ASP A 141 11.59 -5.29 2.20
CA ASP A 141 12.10 -6.19 1.16
C ASP A 141 11.14 -7.38 0.96
N ALA A 142 9.91 -7.05 0.56
CA ALA A 142 8.87 -8.03 0.29
C ALA A 142 9.11 -8.71 -1.06
N SER A 143 8.61 -9.94 -1.21
CA SER A 143 8.67 -10.68 -2.47
C SER A 143 7.30 -11.20 -2.88
N PHE A 144 7.03 -11.09 -4.18
CA PHE A 144 5.82 -11.55 -4.83
C PHE A 144 6.21 -12.44 -6.00
N GLU A 145 5.76 -13.69 -5.98
CA GLU A 145 6.10 -14.68 -7.01
C GLU A 145 4.84 -15.37 -7.52
N HIS A 146 4.59 -15.29 -8.83
CA HIS A 146 3.50 -16.02 -9.47
C HIS A 146 3.98 -17.41 -9.90
N VAL A 147 3.12 -18.42 -9.84
CA VAL A 147 3.44 -19.81 -10.25
C VAL A 147 3.90 -19.94 -11.70
N MET A 148 3.60 -18.93 -12.54
CA MET A 148 4.01 -18.87 -13.95
C MET A 148 5.41 -18.23 -14.15
N GLY A 149 6.08 -17.79 -13.09
CA GLY A 149 7.46 -17.29 -13.13
C GLY A 149 7.66 -15.78 -12.88
N PRO A 150 6.76 -14.85 -13.21
CA PRO A 150 6.96 -13.44 -12.91
C PRO A 150 7.19 -13.17 -11.42
N ARG A 151 7.98 -12.14 -11.11
CA ARG A 151 8.34 -11.72 -9.75
C ARG A 151 8.32 -10.21 -9.58
N ALA A 152 7.97 -9.72 -8.39
CA ALA A 152 8.15 -8.33 -7.97
C ALA A 152 8.70 -8.28 -6.55
N PHE A 153 9.34 -7.16 -6.21
CA PHE A 153 10.05 -6.98 -4.95
C PHE A 153 9.83 -5.58 -4.38
N GLY A 154 9.85 -5.49 -3.07
CA GLY A 154 9.80 -4.23 -2.35
C GLY A 154 8.38 -3.71 -2.12
N LEU A 155 8.19 -3.07 -0.98
CA LEU A 155 7.03 -2.24 -0.65
C LEU A 155 7.51 -0.98 0.02
N SER A 156 6.94 0.17 -0.36
CA SER A 156 7.23 1.44 0.30
C SER A 156 6.20 1.72 1.40
N LEU A 157 6.70 2.10 2.56
CA LEU A 157 5.89 2.58 3.67
C LEU A 157 6.08 4.09 3.77
N ARG A 158 4.99 4.84 3.74
CA ARG A 158 4.98 6.28 3.90
C ARG A 158 3.62 6.71 4.43
N THR A 159 3.65 7.31 5.61
CA THR A 159 2.51 8.06 6.10
C THR A 159 2.96 9.29 6.90
N MET A 160 2.06 10.26 6.97
CA MET A 160 2.21 11.42 7.82
C MET A 160 0.92 11.55 8.60
N SER A 161 1.01 11.41 9.91
CA SER A 161 -0.13 11.62 10.78
C SER A 161 -0.50 13.09 10.76
N ARG A 162 -1.78 13.36 10.54
CA ARG A 162 -2.36 14.71 10.59
C ARG A 162 -2.55 15.23 12.01
N PRO A 163 -3.06 14.47 12.99
CA PRO A 163 -3.15 14.97 14.36
C PRO A 163 -1.77 15.26 14.94
N ARG A 164 -1.58 16.51 15.37
CA ARG A 164 -0.37 16.98 16.07
C ARG A 164 -0.42 16.59 17.54
N PHE A 165 -0.34 15.31 17.84
CA PHE A 165 -0.61 14.75 19.16
C PHE A 165 0.15 15.43 20.31
N GLU A 166 1.46 15.68 20.19
CA GLU A 166 2.18 16.35 21.28
C GLU A 166 1.71 17.78 21.49
N ARG A 167 1.29 18.46 20.40
CA ARG A 167 0.73 19.81 20.49
C ARG A 167 -0.65 19.78 21.15
N ILE A 168 -1.51 18.84 20.76
CA ILE A 168 -2.83 18.63 21.37
C ILE A 168 -2.68 18.34 22.87
N LYS A 169 -1.76 17.44 23.24
CA LYS A 169 -1.45 17.11 24.63
C LYS A 169 -0.99 18.34 25.41
N HIS A 170 -0.04 19.10 24.86
CA HIS A 170 0.47 20.30 25.51
C HIS A 170 -0.62 21.37 25.73
N VAL A 171 -1.48 21.59 24.73
CA VAL A 171 -2.61 22.53 24.87
C VAL A 171 -3.60 22.03 25.91
N ALA A 172 -3.90 20.73 25.95
CA ALA A 172 -4.77 20.15 26.97
C ALA A 172 -4.22 20.33 28.40
N GLU A 173 -2.91 20.08 28.58
CA GLU A 173 -2.22 20.28 29.87
C GLU A 173 -2.24 21.75 30.30
N LEU A 174 -1.97 22.68 29.39
CA LEU A 174 -2.05 24.13 29.67
C LEU A 174 -3.47 24.56 30.03
N SER A 175 -4.47 24.12 29.26
CA SER A 175 -5.88 24.41 29.52
C SER A 175 -6.31 23.86 30.87
N ALA A 176 -5.88 22.66 31.27
CA ALA A 176 -6.18 22.10 32.58
C ALA A 176 -5.63 22.95 33.74
N VAL A 177 -4.42 23.50 33.60
CA VAL A 177 -3.84 24.42 34.58
C VAL A 177 -4.64 25.72 34.68
N LEU A 178 -5.08 26.26 33.54
CA LEU A 178 -5.85 27.51 33.50
C LEU A 178 -7.25 27.35 34.10
N VAL A 179 -7.90 26.22 33.86
CA VAL A 179 -9.22 25.89 34.43
C VAL A 179 -9.19 25.87 35.96
N ALA A 180 -8.10 25.41 36.58
CA ALA A 180 -7.99 25.34 38.04
C ALA A 180 -8.07 26.71 38.75
N GLY A 181 -7.82 27.81 38.03
CA GLY A 181 -7.85 29.18 38.56
C GLY A 181 -9.06 30.02 38.12
N GLU A 182 -9.91 29.50 37.22
CA GLU A 182 -10.89 30.30 36.51
C GLU A 182 -12.33 29.99 36.95
N LYS A 183 -13.14 31.04 37.12
CA LYS A 183 -14.55 30.94 37.51
C LYS A 183 -15.48 31.01 36.30
N ASN A 184 -15.05 31.64 35.21
CA ASN A 184 -15.83 31.78 33.99
C ASN A 184 -15.32 30.87 32.87
N LEU A 185 -15.76 29.61 32.88
CA LEU A 185 -15.33 28.60 31.90
C LEU A 185 -15.68 28.99 30.45
N ALA A 186 -16.81 29.66 30.22
CA ALA A 186 -17.24 30.05 28.87
C ALA A 186 -16.32 31.13 28.26
N GLU A 187 -15.86 32.07 29.07
CA GLU A 187 -14.92 33.11 28.62
C GLU A 187 -13.52 32.55 28.40
N LEU A 188 -13.09 31.62 29.26
CA LEU A 188 -11.83 30.89 29.08
C LEU A 188 -11.84 30.05 27.81
N GLU A 189 -12.92 29.30 27.56
CA GLU A 189 -13.07 28.51 26.34
C GLU A 189 -12.98 29.39 25.11
N ARG A 190 -13.69 30.54 25.09
CA ARG A 190 -13.60 31.49 23.98
C ARG A 190 -12.18 32.01 23.79
N ALA A 191 -11.51 32.43 24.87
CA ALA A 191 -10.14 32.95 24.80
C ALA A 191 -9.14 31.88 24.32
N LEU A 192 -9.28 30.64 24.76
CA LEU A 192 -8.46 29.51 24.30
C LEU A 192 -8.67 29.24 22.81
N ASN A 193 -9.92 29.20 22.35
CA ASN A 193 -10.23 29.03 20.94
C ASN A 193 -9.72 30.18 20.07
N GLU A 194 -9.80 31.43 20.54
CA GLU A 194 -9.23 32.59 19.84
C GLU A 194 -7.69 32.48 19.73
N ASN A 195 -7.02 32.08 20.82
CA ASN A 195 -5.56 31.94 20.85
C ASN A 195 -5.06 30.81 19.94
N TYR A 196 -5.78 29.70 19.87
CA TYR A 196 -5.37 28.53 19.07
C TYR A 196 -6.06 28.42 17.71
N ALA A 197 -6.91 29.39 17.33
CA ALA A 197 -7.59 29.42 16.03
C ALA A 197 -6.61 29.38 14.85
N CYS A 198 -5.51 30.13 14.93
CA CYS A 198 -4.48 30.17 13.89
C CYS A 198 -3.74 28.84 13.74
N GLU A 199 -3.71 28.03 14.80
CA GLU A 199 -3.16 26.68 14.75
C GLU A 199 -4.21 25.67 14.27
N GLY A 200 -5.49 26.03 14.24
CA GLY A 200 -6.61 25.12 13.99
C GLY A 200 -6.73 24.04 15.05
N LEU A 201 -6.64 24.44 16.31
CA LEU A 201 -7.05 23.61 17.43
C LEU A 201 -8.32 24.21 18.03
N ALA A 202 -9.29 23.36 18.33
CA ALA A 202 -10.49 23.72 19.06
C ALA A 202 -10.40 23.15 20.48
N VAL A 203 -10.74 23.96 21.48
CA VAL A 203 -10.79 23.54 22.89
C VAL A 203 -12.24 23.59 23.35
N GLU A 204 -12.71 22.52 23.98
CA GLU A 204 -14.04 22.42 24.58
C GLU A 204 -13.87 22.13 26.08
N LEU A 205 -14.55 22.92 26.93
CA LEU A 205 -14.53 22.78 28.37
C LEU A 205 -15.93 22.36 28.84
N LYS A 206 -16.06 21.18 29.45
CA LYS A 206 -17.34 20.71 30.01
C LYS A 206 -17.23 20.51 31.50
N ASP A 207 -18.11 21.15 32.26
CA ASP A 207 -18.26 20.88 33.70
C ASP A 207 -19.21 19.71 33.90
N GLU A 208 -18.67 18.59 34.38
CA GLU A 208 -19.40 17.39 34.75
C GLU A 208 -19.35 17.20 36.27
N ASN A 209 -20.35 17.76 36.97
CA ASN A 209 -20.52 17.64 38.41
C ASN A 209 -19.31 18.17 39.23
N GLY A 210 -18.72 19.30 38.81
CA GLY A 210 -17.58 19.91 39.48
C GLY A 210 -16.21 19.37 39.04
N ILE A 211 -16.21 18.48 38.04
CA ILE A 211 -15.01 18.04 37.33
C ILE A 211 -15.07 18.64 35.94
N VAL A 212 -14.12 19.53 35.64
CA VAL A 212 -14.02 20.11 34.30
C VAL A 212 -13.21 19.19 33.41
N SER A 213 -13.84 18.67 32.36
CA SER A 213 -13.16 17.94 31.30
C SER A 213 -12.68 18.91 30.22
N VAL A 214 -11.43 18.71 29.78
CA VAL A 214 -10.79 19.49 28.73
C VAL A 214 -10.64 18.61 27.51
N THR A 215 -11.27 18.99 26.40
CA THR A 215 -11.13 18.29 25.12
C THR A 215 -10.47 19.21 24.11
N VAL A 216 -9.40 18.73 23.47
CA VAL A 216 -8.68 19.48 22.42
C VAL A 216 -8.76 18.70 21.11
N GLN A 217 -9.20 19.35 20.04
CA GLN A 217 -9.39 18.73 18.72
C GLN A 217 -8.57 19.47 17.65
N ASP A 218 -7.98 18.72 16.73
CA ASP A 218 -7.28 19.28 15.56
C ASP A 218 -8.26 19.42 14.38
N ILE A 219 -8.77 20.63 14.18
CA ILE A 219 -9.82 20.94 13.18
C ILE A 219 -9.28 21.04 11.75
N PHE A 220 -7.97 21.23 11.55
CA PHE A 220 -7.35 21.13 10.22
C PHE A 220 -7.02 19.67 9.81
N GLY A 221 -7.35 18.69 10.65
CA GLY A 221 -7.11 17.26 10.38
C GLY A 221 -7.93 16.64 9.23
N ALA A 222 -8.91 17.35 8.67
CA ALA A 222 -9.67 16.90 7.50
C ALA A 222 -8.82 16.90 6.21
N GLN A 223 -9.02 15.93 5.32
CA GLN A 223 -8.31 15.77 4.04
C GLN A 223 -8.19 17.11 3.27
N GLY A 224 -7.04 17.77 3.38
CA GLY A 224 -6.63 18.79 2.42
C GLY A 224 -6.39 18.12 1.08
N VAL A 225 -7.38 18.17 0.19
CA VAL A 225 -7.18 17.92 -1.24
C VAL A 225 -6.34 19.08 -1.75
N LEU A 226 -5.09 18.80 -2.11
CA LEU A 226 -4.30 19.67 -2.98
C LEU A 226 -4.98 19.66 -4.35
N VAL A 227 -5.79 20.67 -4.61
CA VAL A 227 -6.21 21.00 -5.98
C VAL A 227 -5.09 21.87 -6.58
N PRO A 228 -4.50 21.48 -7.72
CA PRO A 228 -3.47 22.27 -8.40
C PRO A 228 -3.96 23.66 -8.83
#